data_AF-A0ABD0VVG7-F1
#
_entry.id   AF-A0ABD0VVG7-F1
#
_cell.length_a   1.000
_cell.length_b   1.000
_cell.length_c   1.000
_cell.angle_alpha   90.00
_cell.angle_beta   90.00
_cell.angle_gamma   90.00
#
_symmetry.space_group_name_H-M   'P 1'
#
loop_
_entity.id
_entity.type
_entity.pdbx_description
1 polymer ?
#
loop_
_entity_poly.entity_id
_entity_poly.type
_entity_poly.pdbx_seq_one_letter_code
_entity_poly.pdbx_strand_id
1 'polypeptide(L)'
;MMFVSIDSTPPSFKGFTLVMPAISVGNVGQLAVDLIVSTLNMCRVGYMHTDCLIPMAGNNPYARSTEDANDLSTNAEVFSSPELRLAVLQIRSPIIQTKSKMFCKRLVSWIKTSGFSRTVMLSSSHAYQRDDQQLLG
;
A
#
# COMPACT_ATOMS: atom_id res chain seq x y z
N MET A 1 -1.04 10.19 10.58
CA MET A 1 -0.92 9.65 9.23
C MET A 1 -1.99 10.35 8.44
N MET A 2 -1.57 11.12 7.46
CA MET A 2 -2.46 11.89 6.60
C MET A 2 -2.20 11.42 5.18
N PHE A 3 -3.25 11.03 4.48
CA PHE A 3 -3.17 10.80 3.04
C PHE A 3 -3.05 12.16 2.35
N VAL A 4 -2.08 12.28 1.46
CA VAL A 4 -1.84 13.50 0.67
C VAL A 4 -2.06 13.13 -0.79
N SER A 5 -3.05 13.77 -1.41
CA SER A 5 -3.34 13.65 -2.84
C SER A 5 -2.22 14.29 -3.65
N ILE A 6 -1.84 13.70 -4.78
CA ILE A 6 -0.97 14.37 -5.75
C ILE A 6 -1.70 15.49 -6.50
N ASP A 7 -2.99 15.31 -6.75
CA ASP A 7 -3.83 16.27 -7.46
C ASP A 7 -4.52 17.22 -6.48
N SER A 8 -4.89 18.40 -6.98
CA SER A 8 -5.62 19.43 -6.22
C SER A 8 -6.99 18.96 -5.73
N THR A 9 -7.63 18.04 -6.44
CA THR A 9 -8.86 17.37 -6.03
C THR A 9 -8.56 15.98 -5.48
N PRO A 10 -8.86 15.69 -4.20
CA PRO A 10 -8.57 14.38 -3.63
C PRO A 10 -9.44 13.28 -4.26
N PRO A 11 -8.87 12.09 -4.55
CA PRO A 11 -9.63 10.96 -5.06
C PRO A 11 -10.67 10.49 -4.06
N SER A 12 -11.84 10.07 -4.56
CA SER A 12 -12.85 9.40 -3.75
C SER A 12 -12.64 7.90 -3.78
N PHE A 13 -12.40 7.30 -2.61
CA PHE A 13 -12.24 5.85 -2.46
C PHE A 13 -13.56 5.15 -2.09
N LYS A 14 -14.69 5.85 -2.15
CA LYS A 14 -15.98 5.31 -1.70
C LYS A 14 -16.39 4.10 -2.54
N GLY A 15 -16.54 2.97 -1.86
CA GLY A 15 -16.92 1.70 -2.49
C GLY A 15 -15.76 0.96 -3.17
N PHE A 16 -14.53 1.48 -3.13
CA PHE A 16 -13.35 0.79 -3.65
C PHE A 16 -12.94 -0.37 -2.73
N THR A 17 -12.27 -1.37 -3.30
CA THR A 17 -11.52 -2.35 -2.51
C THR A 17 -10.10 -1.84 -2.31
N LEU A 18 -9.62 -1.82 -1.07
CA LEU A 18 -8.23 -1.55 -0.74
C LEU A 18 -7.45 -2.86 -0.66
N VAL A 19 -6.33 -2.96 -1.39
CA VAL A 19 -5.32 -4.00 -1.20
C VAL A 19 -4.08 -3.37 -0.56
N MET A 20 -3.52 -4.01 0.45
CA MET A 20 -2.31 -3.52 1.12
C MET A 20 -1.40 -4.66 1.57
N PRO A 21 -0.08 -4.47 1.62
CA PRO A 21 0.84 -5.47 2.13
C PRO A 21 0.91 -5.41 3.65
N ALA A 22 1.09 -6.57 4.27
CA ALA A 22 1.73 -6.67 5.57
C ALA A 22 3.25 -6.76 5.37
N ILE A 23 4.02 -5.96 6.10
CA ILE A 23 5.48 -6.10 6.13
C ILE A 23 5.78 -7.39 6.88
N SER A 24 6.10 -8.44 6.12
CA SER A 24 6.15 -9.82 6.57
C SER A 24 7.30 -10.56 5.88
N VAL A 25 7.42 -11.86 6.15
CA VAL A 25 8.54 -12.69 5.72
C VAL A 25 8.78 -12.60 4.20
N GLY A 26 10.02 -12.28 3.81
CA GLY A 26 10.41 -12.23 2.41
C GLY A 26 9.74 -11.12 1.59
N ASN A 27 9.08 -10.15 2.24
CA ASN A 27 8.39 -9.02 1.61
C ASN A 27 7.37 -9.44 0.54
N VAL A 28 6.84 -10.67 0.62
CA VAL A 28 6.00 -11.26 -0.43
C VAL A 28 4.75 -10.43 -0.66
N GLY A 29 4.12 -9.90 0.40
CA GLY A 29 2.97 -9.00 0.25
C GLY A 29 3.31 -7.73 -0.52
N GLN A 30 4.49 -7.14 -0.28
CA GLN A 30 4.95 -5.92 -0.96
C GLN A 30 5.25 -6.21 -2.44
N LEU A 31 5.90 -7.34 -2.74
CA LEU A 31 6.19 -7.77 -4.11
C LEU A 31 4.89 -8.13 -4.87
N ALA A 32 3.92 -8.74 -4.20
CA ALA A 32 2.61 -9.02 -4.81
C ALA A 32 1.88 -7.72 -5.17
N VAL A 33 1.92 -6.72 -4.29
CA VAL A 33 1.40 -5.38 -4.58
C VAL A 33 2.15 -4.72 -5.74
N ASP A 34 3.47 -4.86 -5.84
CA ASP A 34 4.25 -4.37 -6.98
C ASP A 34 3.76 -4.94 -8.30
N LEU A 35 3.51 -6.25 -8.34
CA LEU A 35 2.95 -6.90 -9.52
C LEU A 35 1.54 -6.40 -9.84
N ILE A 36 0.67 -6.22 -8.85
CA ILE A 36 -0.69 -5.69 -9.08
C ILE A 36 -0.62 -4.29 -9.70
N VAL A 37 0.16 -3.37 -9.11
CA VAL A 37 0.32 -2.00 -9.61
C VAL A 37 0.91 -2.00 -11.02
N SER A 38 1.92 -2.85 -11.26
CA SER A 38 2.61 -2.93 -12.55
C SER A 38 1.76 -3.59 -13.64
N THR A 39 1.04 -4.66 -13.34
CA THR A 39 0.23 -5.38 -14.32
C THR A 39 -1.04 -4.62 -14.68
N LEU A 40 -1.69 -3.96 -13.71
CA LEU A 40 -2.92 -3.20 -13.93
C LEU A 40 -2.67 -1.75 -14.36
N ASN A 41 -1.41 -1.38 -14.62
CA ASN A 41 -1.02 -0.03 -15.05
C ASN A 41 -1.62 1.07 -14.16
N MET A 42 -1.61 0.87 -12.84
CA MET A 42 -2.31 1.77 -11.91
C MET A 42 -1.59 3.11 -11.79
N CYS A 43 -2.35 4.19 -11.71
CA CYS A 43 -1.83 5.53 -11.49
C CYS A 43 -1.63 5.78 -9.99
N ARG A 44 -0.52 6.40 -9.62
CA ARG A 44 -0.32 6.95 -8.29
C ARG A 44 -1.35 8.06 -8.08
N VAL A 45 -2.02 8.09 -6.93
CA VAL A 45 -3.02 9.12 -6.58
C VAL A 45 -2.67 9.87 -5.31
N GLY A 46 -1.63 9.44 -4.61
CA GLY A 46 -1.18 10.10 -3.40
C GLY A 46 -0.17 9.28 -2.62
N TYR A 47 0.19 9.79 -1.46
CA TYR A 47 1.12 9.13 -0.54
C TYR A 47 0.67 9.31 0.91
N MET A 48 1.22 8.48 1.79
CA MET A 48 0.88 8.50 3.21
C MET A 48 1.94 9.26 4.00
N HIS A 49 1.64 10.50 4.39
CA HIS A 49 2.53 11.26 5.25
C HIS A 49 2.46 10.74 6.70
N THR A 50 3.58 10.19 7.17
CA THR A 50 3.68 9.59 8.50
C THR A 50 5.11 9.57 9.04
N ASP A 51 5.23 9.76 10.35
CA ASP A 51 6.47 9.65 11.12
C ASP A 51 6.71 8.25 11.69
N CYS A 52 5.88 7.28 11.30
CA CYS A 52 5.91 5.89 11.77
C CYS A 52 6.76 4.96 10.89
N LEU A 53 7.13 5.42 9.70
CA LEU A 53 7.88 4.68 8.70
C LEU A 53 9.30 5.24 8.61
N ILE A 54 10.28 4.39 8.31
CA ILE A 54 11.63 4.89 8.02
C ILE A 54 11.58 5.77 6.76
N PRO A 55 12.19 6.98 6.78
CA PRO A 55 12.23 7.84 5.60
C PRO A 55 12.91 7.14 4.43
N MET A 56 12.29 7.22 3.25
CA MET A 56 12.82 6.65 2.02
C MET A 56 12.41 7.53 0.85
N ALA A 57 13.33 7.74 -0.07
CA ALA A 57 13.13 8.41 -1.35
C ALA A 57 13.94 7.67 -2.42
N GLY A 58 13.37 7.53 -3.63
CA GLY A 58 14.04 6.88 -4.74
C GLY A 58 13.31 7.10 -6.06
N ASN A 59 13.81 6.50 -7.12
CA ASN A 59 13.19 6.61 -8.44
C ASN A 59 11.84 5.88 -8.48
N ASN A 60 10.94 6.32 -9.36
CA ASN A 60 9.68 5.66 -9.63
C ASN A 60 9.89 4.20 -10.12
N PRO A 61 9.51 3.18 -9.34
CA PRO A 61 9.71 1.78 -9.71
C PRO A 61 8.72 1.29 -10.79
N TYR A 62 7.70 2.09 -11.10
CA TYR A 62 6.67 1.78 -12.09
C TYR A 62 6.76 2.68 -13.33
N ALA A 63 7.87 3.40 -13.51
CA ALA A 63 8.07 4.29 -14.64
C ALA A 63 7.95 3.52 -15.97
N ARG A 64 7.10 4.01 -16.86
CA ARG A 64 6.90 3.46 -18.21
C ARG A 64 7.26 4.45 -19.32
N SER A 65 7.28 5.74 -19.00
CA SER A 65 7.78 6.79 -19.88
C SER A 65 8.97 7.52 -19.25
N THR A 66 9.66 8.31 -20.07
CA THR A 66 10.71 9.22 -19.62
C THR A 66 10.18 10.35 -18.74
N GLU A 67 8.90 10.71 -18.85
CA GLU A 67 8.30 11.71 -17.96
C GLU A 67 8.15 11.13 -16.54
N ASP A 68 7.54 9.94 -16.43
CA ASP A 68 7.27 9.27 -15.15
C ASP A 68 8.55 8.81 -14.43
N ALA A 69 9.67 8.64 -15.17
CA ALA A 69 10.95 8.25 -14.60
C ALA A 69 11.57 9.31 -13.68
N ASN A 70 11.17 10.57 -13.85
CA ASN A 70 11.64 11.67 -13.00
C ASN A 70 10.84 11.80 -11.69
N ASP A 71 9.74 11.07 -11.56
CA ASP A 71 8.93 11.08 -10.35
C ASP A 71 9.67 10.41 -9.19
N LEU A 72 9.65 11.08 -8.04
CA LEU A 72 10.18 10.53 -6.80
C LEU A 72 9.17 9.58 -6.17
N SER A 73 9.59 8.35 -5.86
CA SER A 73 8.85 7.39 -5.04
C SER A 73 9.26 7.52 -3.58
N THR A 74 8.30 7.31 -2.68
CA THR A 74 8.47 7.49 -1.22
C THR A 74 8.15 6.20 -0.44
N ASN A 75 8.21 6.28 0.89
CA ASN A 75 8.05 5.12 1.76
C ASN A 75 6.65 4.46 1.75
N ALA A 76 5.58 5.21 1.45
CA ALA A 76 4.23 4.68 1.36
C ALA A 76 3.36 5.47 0.37
N GLU A 77 2.94 4.81 -0.70
CA GLU A 77 2.24 5.42 -1.83
C GLU A 77 0.91 4.70 -2.08
N VAL A 78 -0.08 5.43 -2.58
CA VAL A 78 -1.40 4.90 -2.91
C VAL A 78 -1.60 5.01 -4.41
N PHE A 79 -1.99 3.89 -5.02
CA PHE A 79 -2.32 3.76 -6.43
C PHE A 79 -3.80 3.45 -6.57
N SER A 80 -4.41 3.85 -7.67
CA SER A 80 -5.81 3.52 -7.94
C SER A 80 -6.07 3.14 -9.40
N SER A 81 -7.07 2.29 -9.58
CA SER A 81 -7.70 1.98 -10.85
C SER A 81 -9.20 2.23 -10.67
N PRO A 82 -9.72 3.39 -11.15
CA PRO A 82 -11.14 3.72 -11.02
C PRO A 82 -12.06 2.73 -11.74
N GLU A 83 -11.61 2.21 -12.89
CA GLU A 83 -12.35 1.23 -13.70
C GLU A 83 -12.65 -0.05 -12.91
N LEU A 84 -11.65 -0.54 -12.15
CA LEU A 84 -11.77 -1.73 -11.31
C LEU A 84 -12.27 -1.43 -9.90
N ARG A 85 -12.46 -0.15 -9.55
CA ARG A 85 -12.73 0.33 -8.19
C ARG A 85 -11.74 -0.27 -7.19
N LEU A 86 -10.46 -0.27 -7.58
CA LEU A 86 -9.37 -0.87 -6.81
C LEU A 86 -8.41 0.23 -6.38
N ALA A 87 -8.05 0.22 -5.10
CA ALA A 87 -6.97 1.02 -4.55
C ALA A 87 -5.91 0.09 -3.97
N VAL A 88 -4.65 0.47 -4.13
CA VAL A 88 -3.52 -0.30 -3.63
C VAL A 88 -2.62 0.62 -2.83
N LEU A 89 -2.45 0.32 -1.55
CA LEU A 89 -1.45 0.97 -0.71
C LEU A 89 -0.17 0.16 -0.79
N GLN A 90 0.91 0.76 -1.29
CA GLN A 90 2.25 0.16 -1.25
C GLN A 90 3.05 0.76 -0.10
N ILE A 91 3.75 -0.08 0.65
CA ILE A 91 4.65 0.34 1.74
C ILE A 91 6.02 -0.25 1.42
N ARG A 92 7.06 0.58 1.30
CA ARG A 92 8.41 0.17 0.89
C ARG A 92 9.43 0.19 2.04
N SER A 93 9.15 0.91 3.11
CA SER A 93 10.04 0.99 4.28
C SER A 93 9.47 0.23 5.47
N PRO A 94 10.32 -0.30 6.37
CA PRO A 94 9.85 -0.87 7.63
C PRO A 94 9.18 0.17 8.54
N ILE A 95 8.28 -0.32 9.39
CA ILE A 95 7.65 0.47 10.45
C ILE A 95 8.63 0.60 11.62
N ILE A 96 8.79 1.82 12.15
CA ILE A 96 9.56 2.06 13.37
C ILE A 96 8.89 1.30 14.52
N GLN A 97 9.64 0.38 15.13
CA GLN A 97 9.09 -0.62 16.05
C GLN A 97 8.27 -0.01 17.21
N THR A 98 8.77 1.08 17.79
CA THR A 98 8.11 1.83 18.89
C THR A 98 6.79 2.51 18.47
N LYS A 99 6.56 2.70 17.16
CA LYS A 99 5.40 3.39 16.58
C LYS A 99 4.40 2.45 15.89
N SER A 100 4.63 1.13 15.89
CA SER A 100 3.76 0.13 15.25
C SER A 100 2.27 0.25 15.62
N LYS A 101 1.95 0.31 16.92
CA LYS A 101 0.57 0.49 17.40
C LYS A 101 -0.06 1.80 16.91
N MET A 102 0.73 2.87 16.88
CA MET A 102 0.29 4.18 16.40
C MET A 102 0.03 4.15 14.88
N PHE A 103 0.89 3.49 14.12
CA PHE A 103 0.73 3.28 12.69
C PHE A 103 -0.59 2.54 12.40
N CYS A 104 -0.82 1.40 13.06
CA CYS A 104 -2.04 0.62 12.86
C CYS A 104 -3.31 1.42 13.18
N LYS A 105 -3.34 2.15 14.31
CA LYS A 105 -4.49 2.99 14.67
C LYS A 105 -4.79 4.05 13.61
N ARG A 106 -3.74 4.74 13.14
CA ARG A 106 -3.87 5.80 12.14
C ARG A 106 -4.26 5.25 10.77
N LEU A 107 -3.71 4.10 10.38
CA LEU A 107 -4.04 3.42 9.14
C LEU A 107 -5.50 2.97 9.14
N VAL A 108 -5.96 2.31 10.22
CA VAL A 108 -7.37 1.90 10.35
C VAL A 108 -8.30 3.11 10.34
N SER A 109 -7.91 4.22 10.99
CA SER A 109 -8.67 5.46 10.93
C SER A 109 -8.82 5.94 9.48
N TRP A 110 -7.71 6.00 8.73
CA TRP A 110 -7.73 6.41 7.32
C TRP A 110 -8.65 5.50 6.49
N ILE A 111 -8.50 4.18 6.58
CA ILE A 111 -9.32 3.21 5.85
C ILE A 111 -10.82 3.46 6.11
N LYS A 112 -11.21 3.65 7.37
CA LYS A 112 -12.61 3.90 7.74
C LYS A 112 -13.10 5.23 7.18
N THR A 113 -12.32 6.30 7.32
CA THR A 113 -12.71 7.64 6.83
C THR A 113 -12.76 7.72 5.31
N SER A 114 -11.97 6.92 4.59
CA SER A 114 -11.95 6.87 3.13
C SER A 114 -13.14 6.13 2.51
N GLY A 115 -13.90 5.35 3.29
CA GLY A 115 -15.13 4.70 2.83
C GLY A 115 -14.92 3.52 1.88
N PHE A 116 -13.79 2.82 1.99
CA PHE A 116 -13.56 1.56 1.27
C PHE A 116 -14.67 0.54 1.58
N SER A 117 -15.12 -0.20 0.56
CA SER A 117 -16.11 -1.27 0.76
C SER A 117 -15.48 -2.51 1.37
N ARG A 118 -14.23 -2.80 1.01
CA ARG A 118 -13.46 -3.96 1.49
C ARG A 118 -11.99 -3.60 1.64
N THR A 119 -11.30 -4.29 2.55
CA THR A 119 -9.85 -4.20 2.69
C THR A 119 -9.25 -5.59 2.73
N VAL A 120 -8.26 -5.84 1.89
CA VAL A 120 -7.53 -7.11 1.76
C VAL A 120 -6.07 -6.85 2.13
N MET A 121 -5.58 -7.58 3.12
CA MET A 121 -4.18 -7.51 3.55
C MET A 121 -3.41 -8.72 3.04
N LEU A 122 -2.37 -8.50 2.25
CA LEU A 122 -1.48 -9.54 1.73
C LEU A 122 -0.34 -9.78 2.71
N SER A 123 -0.33 -10.95 3.36
CA SER A 123 0.71 -11.36 4.30
C SER A 123 1.38 -12.65 3.84
N SER A 124 2.57 -12.92 4.37
CA SER A 124 3.26 -14.20 4.23
C SER A 124 3.54 -14.81 5.60
N SER A 125 3.85 -16.10 5.57
CA SER A 125 4.31 -16.87 6.72
C SER A 125 5.36 -17.88 6.27
N HIS A 126 6.21 -18.34 7.19
CA HIS A 126 7.15 -19.41 6.91
C HIS A 126 6.40 -20.73 6.71
N ALA A 127 6.79 -21.49 5.68
CA ALA A 127 6.16 -22.78 5.37
C ALA A 127 6.31 -23.81 6.51
N TYR A 128 7.38 -23.75 7.31
CA TYR A 128 7.58 -24.64 8.47
C TYR A 128 6.74 -24.25 9.70
N GLN A 129 6.11 -23.07 9.70
CA GLN A 129 5.18 -22.63 10.74
C GLN A 129 3.71 -22.86 10.35
N ARG A 130 3.44 -23.55 9.23
CA ARG A 130 2.09 -24.03 8.92
C ARG A 130 1.80 -25.26 9.76
N ASP A 131 0.81 -25.14 10.62
CA ASP A 131 0.11 -26.30 11.17
C ASP A 131 -0.83 -26.84 10.08
N ASP A 132 -0.99 -28.16 9.99
CA ASP A 132 -1.87 -28.84 9.03
C ASP A 132 -3.30 -28.31 9.11
N GLN A 133 -3.73 -27.85 10.28
CA GLN A 133 -5.05 -27.23 10.47
C GLN A 133 -5.26 -25.97 9.61
N GLN A 134 -4.19 -25.26 9.24
CA GLN A 134 -4.26 -24.04 8.44
C GLN A 134 -4.34 -24.30 6.92
N LEU A 135 -4.28 -25.56 6.47
CA LEU A 135 -4.45 -25.94 5.07
C LEU A 135 -5.93 -26.09 4.66
N LEU A 136 -6.85 -26.18 5.62
CA LEU A 136 -8.27 -26.48 5.36
C LEU A 136 -9.14 -25.25 5.09
N GLY A 137 -8.61 -24.03 5.25
CA GLY A 137 -9.34 -22.78 4.97
C GLY A 137 -10.25 -22.31 6.09
#